data_AF-A0A4S3J7Z7-F1
#
_entry.id   AF-A0A4S3J7Z7-F1
#
_cell.length_a   1.000
_cell.length_b   1.000
_cell.length_c   1.000
_cell.angle_alpha   90.00
_cell.angle_beta   90.00
_cell.angle_gamma   90.00
#
_symmetry.space_group_name_H-M   'P 1'
#
loop_
_entity.id
_entity.type
_entity.pdbx_description
1 polymer ?
#
loop_
_entity_poly.entity_id
_entity_poly.type
_entity_poly.pdbx_seq_one_letter_code
_entity_poly.pdbx_strand_id
1 'polypeptide(L)'
;MDPSEYIDVNLTQADLLVLKELLQESDQRGSISREQVVAQRSTTSKKLAALNDPSSPDFDPTVFVSLDLKDLQNSLPSWVDKWVLKPYIKLARNVVRIETDVVMLTHLLLYFTTSLPSALILFHHFTWVHGFLHWVMQSYYVGTYTLMMHQHIHMGGILKRRFQWFDQLFPYITDPLLGHTWNSYYYHHVKHHHVEANGPNDLSSTIRYQRDELLDFFCYFSRFFFCIWWELPLHFLRKGNIRFALKCCIWELLNYAFVFLLWKHVGWKPTLFVFLLPLLQLRVGLMVGNWGQHAFVDENDPNSDFRSSITLIDVASNRFCYNDGYHTSHHLHPRRHWRDHPIAFLRDKDRYSAEHALVFRNIDYIMITVMLFRKDYKYLAKCLVPMGEQIGMSLDEIACMLQKKTRRFSEDDIRRKFGKLE
;
A
#
# COMPACT_ATOMS: atom_id res chain seq x y z
N MET A 1 -5.09 23.19 -10.12
CA MET A 1 -3.88 23.66 -9.41
C MET A 1 -2.69 22.94 -10.01
N ASP A 2 -1.53 23.58 -10.10
CA ASP A 2 -0.31 22.91 -10.61
C ASP A 2 0.18 21.90 -9.57
N PRO A 3 0.27 20.59 -9.89
CA PRO A 3 0.72 19.58 -8.92
C PRO A 3 2.17 19.78 -8.45
N SER A 4 2.99 20.58 -9.14
CA SER A 4 4.35 20.88 -8.70
C SER A 4 4.42 21.84 -7.51
N GLU A 5 3.40 22.68 -7.31
CA GLU A 5 3.39 23.74 -6.31
C GLU A 5 2.40 23.49 -5.17
N TYR A 6 1.35 22.71 -5.42
CA TYR A 6 0.31 22.42 -4.44
C TYR A 6 0.84 21.62 -3.25
N ILE A 7 0.43 21.96 -2.03
CA ILE A 7 0.65 21.17 -0.81
C ILE A 7 -0.73 20.84 -0.25
N ASP A 8 -1.02 19.55 -0.05
CA ASP A 8 -2.29 19.17 0.56
C ASP A 8 -2.34 19.64 2.02
N VAL A 9 -3.41 20.34 2.37
CA VAL A 9 -3.65 20.80 3.75
C VAL A 9 -3.95 19.63 4.69
N ASN A 10 -4.39 18.50 4.12
CA ASN A 10 -4.66 17.25 4.80
C ASN A 10 -3.51 16.27 4.60
N LEU A 11 -2.26 16.70 4.80
CA LEU A 11 -1.13 15.77 4.97
C LEU A 11 -0.97 15.32 6.42
N THR A 12 -0.34 14.17 6.62
CA THR A 12 0.01 13.73 7.98
C THR A 12 1.11 14.62 8.53
N GLN A 13 1.22 14.75 9.84
CA GLN A 13 2.37 15.44 10.45
C GLN A 13 3.71 14.90 9.92
N ALA A 14 3.82 13.59 9.67
CA ALA A 14 5.03 12.98 9.15
C ALA A 14 5.33 13.40 7.70
N ASP A 15 4.34 13.34 6.81
CA ASP A 15 4.48 13.78 5.42
C ASP A 15 4.81 15.27 5.34
N LEU A 16 4.19 16.11 6.18
CA LEU A 16 4.49 17.55 6.25
C LEU A 16 5.95 17.82 6.65
N LEU A 17 6.51 17.03 7.58
CA LEU A 17 7.91 17.17 7.98
C LEU A 17 8.86 16.75 6.86
N VAL A 18 8.57 15.63 6.18
CA VAL A 18 9.36 15.19 5.01
C VAL A 18 9.31 16.23 3.90
N LEU A 19 8.11 16.72 3.57
CA LEU A 19 7.93 17.68 2.48
C LEU A 19 8.64 19.00 2.78
N LYS A 20 8.53 19.53 4.01
CA LYS A 20 9.24 20.75 4.42
C LYS A 20 10.75 20.59 4.34
N GLU A 21 11.28 19.44 4.76
CA GLU A 21 12.71 19.15 4.64
C GLU A 21 13.16 19.17 3.17
N LEU A 22 12.42 18.49 2.29
CA LEU A 22 12.75 18.45 0.87
C LEU A 22 12.69 19.83 0.19
N LEU A 23 11.68 20.64 0.52
CA LEU A 23 11.55 22.00 -0.01
C LEU A 23 12.66 22.91 0.51
N GLN A 24 12.98 22.87 1.81
CA GLN A 24 14.05 23.67 2.40
C GLN A 24 15.42 23.33 1.81
N GLU A 25 15.71 22.05 1.59
CA GLU A 25 16.95 21.64 0.90
C GLU A 25 17.01 22.11 -0.56
N SER A 26 15.87 22.21 -1.24
CA SER A 26 15.78 22.74 -2.60
C SER A 26 16.00 24.25 -2.64
N ASP A 27 15.41 24.99 -1.70
CA ASP A 27 15.50 26.45 -1.63
C ASP A 27 16.88 26.94 -1.18
N GLN A 28 17.53 26.20 -0.28
CA GLN A 28 18.85 26.55 0.29
C GLN A 28 20.02 25.97 -0.52
N ARG A 29 19.76 25.57 -1.77
CA ARG A 29 20.74 24.88 -2.60
C ARG A 29 21.90 25.80 -2.95
N GLY A 30 23.09 25.42 -2.49
CA GLY A 30 24.32 26.21 -2.67
C GLY A 30 24.55 27.30 -1.62
N SER A 31 23.61 27.55 -0.70
CA SER A 31 23.78 28.52 0.39
C SER A 31 24.23 27.90 1.72
N ILE A 32 24.00 26.59 1.92
CA ILE A 32 24.40 25.87 3.14
C ILE A 32 25.36 24.72 2.84
N SER A 33 26.25 24.40 3.78
CA SER A 33 27.23 23.33 3.64
C SER A 33 26.56 21.95 3.67
N ARG A 34 27.25 20.93 3.14
CA ARG A 34 26.77 19.54 3.23
C ARG A 34 26.58 19.09 4.68
N GLU A 35 27.44 19.54 5.61
CA GLU A 35 27.25 19.21 7.04
C GLU A 35 25.97 19.81 7.61
N GLN A 36 25.62 21.04 7.21
CA GLN A 36 24.39 21.70 7.66
C GLN A 36 23.15 20.97 7.16
N VAL A 37 23.13 20.57 5.89
CA VAL A 37 22.05 19.75 5.31
C VAL A 37 21.89 18.44 6.08
N VAL A 38 22.99 17.73 6.33
CA VAL A 38 22.96 16.45 7.08
C VAL A 38 22.48 16.64 8.52
N ALA A 39 22.91 17.72 9.19
CA ALA A 39 22.47 18.05 10.55
C ALA A 39 20.96 18.37 10.60
N GLN A 40 20.45 19.08 9.60
CA GLN A 40 19.03 19.41 9.47
C GLN A 40 18.19 18.14 9.25
N ARG A 41 18.52 17.31 8.26
CA ARG A 41 17.85 16.01 8.03
C ARG A 41 17.88 15.12 9.26
N SER A 42 19.00 15.11 9.98
CA SER A 42 19.14 14.37 11.25
C SER A 42 18.17 14.89 12.32
N THR A 43 17.98 16.20 12.40
CA THR A 43 17.01 16.83 13.30
C THR A 43 15.58 16.44 12.94
N THR A 44 15.20 16.53 11.66
CA THR A 44 13.87 16.12 11.18
C THR A 44 13.63 14.62 11.42
N SER A 45 14.64 13.78 11.16
CA SER A 45 14.58 12.33 11.44
C SER A 45 14.40 12.02 12.93
N LYS A 46 15.06 12.76 13.82
CA LYS A 46 14.88 12.64 15.28
C LYS A 46 13.48 13.02 15.71
N LYS A 47 12.92 14.10 15.13
CA LYS A 47 11.54 14.53 15.42
C LYS A 47 10.52 13.47 14.97
N LEU A 48 10.69 12.90 13.78
CA LEU A 48 9.85 11.80 13.31
C LEU A 48 9.96 10.56 14.22
N ALA A 49 11.18 10.20 14.63
CA ALA A 49 11.40 9.09 15.56
C ALA A 49 10.72 9.34 16.91
N ALA A 50 10.77 10.58 17.42
CA ALA A 50 10.12 10.98 18.66
C ALA A 50 8.59 10.84 18.62
N LEU A 51 7.95 10.96 17.45
CA LEU A 51 6.51 10.70 17.29
C LEU A 51 6.18 9.21 17.43
N ASN A 52 7.14 8.32 17.13
CA ASN A 52 6.95 6.87 17.14
C ASN A 52 7.40 6.21 18.46
N ASP A 53 8.17 6.90 19.31
CA ASP A 53 8.73 6.38 20.55
C ASP A 53 7.79 6.59 21.76
N PRO A 54 7.20 5.54 22.36
CA PRO A 54 6.28 5.67 23.50
C PRO A 54 6.89 6.30 24.76
N SER A 55 8.21 6.39 24.85
CA SER A 55 8.93 7.03 25.96
C SER A 55 9.17 8.54 25.73
N SER A 56 8.99 9.01 24.49
CA SER A 56 9.14 10.41 24.12
C SER A 56 7.95 11.25 24.60
N PRO A 57 8.16 12.50 25.05
CA PRO A 57 7.08 13.43 25.33
C PRO A 57 6.29 13.82 24.06
N ASP A 58 6.91 13.68 22.88
CA ASP A 58 6.28 13.95 21.58
C ASP A 58 5.55 12.74 20.99
N PHE A 59 5.47 11.62 21.71
CA PHE A 59 4.81 10.40 21.23
C PHE A 59 3.38 10.67 20.78
N ASP A 60 3.06 10.27 19.56
CA ASP A 60 1.75 10.52 18.94
C ASP A 60 1.18 9.23 18.35
N PRO A 61 0.34 8.48 19.07
CA PRO A 61 -0.28 7.28 18.52
C PRO A 61 -1.36 7.66 17.50
N THR A 62 -1.36 6.99 16.34
CA THR A 62 -2.40 7.22 15.32
C THR A 62 -3.69 6.59 15.82
N VAL A 63 -4.77 7.36 15.91
CA VAL A 63 -6.08 6.87 16.38
C VAL A 63 -7.07 6.72 15.23
N PHE A 64 -7.15 7.73 14.36
CA PHE A 64 -8.00 7.72 13.18
C PHE A 64 -7.13 7.98 11.96
N VAL A 65 -7.53 7.43 10.81
CA VAL A 65 -6.89 7.77 9.53
C VAL A 65 -7.31 9.17 9.09
N SER A 66 -8.52 9.62 9.35
CA SER A 66 -9.02 10.90 8.80
C SER A 66 -8.46 12.16 9.48
N LEU A 67 -7.95 12.06 10.70
CA LEU A 67 -7.56 13.20 11.53
C LEU A 67 -6.37 12.87 12.42
N ASP A 68 -5.43 13.82 12.53
CA ASP A 68 -4.32 13.71 13.47
C ASP A 68 -4.83 13.94 14.90
N LEU A 69 -4.19 13.30 15.88
CA LEU A 69 -4.67 13.28 17.27
C LEU A 69 -4.76 14.69 17.86
N LYS A 70 -3.77 15.55 17.57
CA LYS A 70 -3.74 16.93 18.05
C LYS A 70 -4.91 17.75 17.52
N ASP A 71 -5.23 17.60 16.24
CA ASP A 71 -6.34 18.33 15.62
C ASP A 71 -7.68 17.86 16.18
N LEU A 72 -7.82 16.56 16.42
CA LEU A 72 -8.97 15.99 17.11
C LEU A 72 -9.11 16.54 18.53
N GLN A 73 -8.02 16.59 19.30
CA GLN A 73 -8.03 17.12 20.67
C GLN A 73 -8.37 18.61 20.73
N ASN A 74 -7.91 19.39 19.76
CA ASN A 74 -8.23 20.81 19.65
C ASN A 74 -9.70 21.05 19.28
N SER A 75 -10.31 20.12 18.53
CA SER A 75 -11.69 20.25 18.04
C SER A 75 -12.73 19.69 19.02
N LEU A 76 -12.33 18.77 19.91
CA LEU A 76 -13.24 18.11 20.85
C LEU A 76 -13.44 18.91 22.15
N PRO A 77 -14.64 18.85 22.76
CA PRO A 77 -14.83 19.35 24.13
C PRO A 77 -13.88 18.65 25.10
N SER A 78 -13.29 19.39 26.05
CA SER A 78 -12.25 18.87 26.96
C SER A 78 -12.71 17.67 27.79
N TRP A 79 -14.01 17.53 28.05
CA TRP A 79 -14.55 16.36 28.74
C TRP A 79 -14.52 15.08 27.88
N VAL A 80 -14.69 15.19 26.57
CA VAL A 80 -14.60 14.06 25.63
C VAL A 80 -13.16 13.58 25.56
N ASP A 81 -12.20 14.50 25.42
CA ASP A 81 -10.77 14.15 25.44
C ASP A 81 -10.39 13.45 26.74
N LYS A 82 -10.79 14.01 27.88
CA LYS A 82 -10.44 13.51 29.22
C LYS A 82 -11.08 12.15 29.54
N TRP A 83 -12.35 11.96 29.23
CA TRP A 83 -13.14 10.81 29.70
C TRP A 83 -13.40 9.74 28.64
N VAL A 84 -13.19 10.04 27.37
CA VAL A 84 -13.43 9.09 26.27
C VAL A 84 -12.13 8.79 25.53
N LEU A 85 -11.50 9.80 24.93
CA LEU A 85 -10.37 9.61 24.01
C LEU A 85 -9.12 9.10 24.73
N LYS A 86 -8.67 9.79 25.79
CA LYS A 86 -7.46 9.39 26.55
C LYS A 86 -7.59 8.01 27.20
N PRO A 87 -8.71 7.66 27.87
CA PRO A 87 -8.92 6.31 28.38
C PRO A 87 -8.90 5.25 27.28
N TYR A 88 -9.53 5.52 26.14
CA TYR A 88 -9.51 4.63 24.97
C TYR A 88 -8.08 4.41 24.46
N ILE A 89 -7.31 5.47 24.22
CA ILE A 89 -5.92 5.38 23.75
C ILE A 89 -5.08 4.57 24.72
N LYS A 90 -5.20 4.82 26.03
CA LYS A 90 -4.48 4.09 27.07
C LYS A 90 -4.81 2.60 27.04
N LEU A 91 -6.08 2.23 26.88
CA LEU A 91 -6.49 0.84 26.74
C LEU A 91 -5.95 0.23 25.44
N ALA A 92 -6.14 0.93 24.31
CA ALA A 92 -5.78 0.47 22.98
C ALA A 92 -4.27 0.20 22.85
N ARG A 93 -3.41 1.07 23.39
CA ARG A 93 -1.95 0.87 23.46
C ARG A 93 -1.54 -0.40 24.20
N ASN A 94 -2.36 -0.85 25.15
CA ASN A 94 -2.15 -2.12 25.84
C ASN A 94 -2.65 -3.34 25.03
N VAL A 95 -3.42 -3.12 23.97
CA VAL A 95 -3.99 -4.16 23.11
C VAL A 95 -3.18 -4.37 21.84
N VAL A 96 -2.81 -3.28 21.17
CA VAL A 96 -2.03 -3.31 19.92
C VAL A 96 -0.58 -3.71 20.19
N ARG A 97 0.03 -4.37 19.21
CA ARG A 97 1.40 -4.88 19.30
C ARG A 97 2.42 -3.76 19.38
N ILE A 98 2.25 -2.72 18.56
CA ILE A 98 3.08 -1.52 18.52
C ILE A 98 2.18 -0.35 18.93
N GLU A 99 2.62 0.43 19.91
CA GLU A 99 1.75 1.40 20.59
C GLU A 99 1.28 2.55 19.68
N THR A 100 1.95 2.77 18.54
CA THR A 100 1.51 3.73 17.52
C THR A 100 0.27 3.26 16.74
N ASP A 101 -0.04 1.96 16.74
CA ASP A 101 -1.06 1.33 15.90
C ASP A 101 -2.46 1.30 16.52
N VAL A 102 -2.79 2.24 17.41
CA VAL A 102 -4.16 2.37 17.98
C VAL A 102 -5.23 2.40 16.88
N VAL A 103 -4.89 2.98 15.73
CA VAL A 103 -5.69 3.04 14.51
C VAL A 103 -6.09 1.66 13.98
N MET A 104 -5.22 0.65 14.06
CA MET A 104 -5.54 -0.69 13.57
C MET A 104 -6.60 -1.35 14.48
N LEU A 105 -6.50 -1.17 15.80
CA LEU A 105 -7.56 -1.61 16.71
C LEU A 105 -8.86 -0.83 16.48
N THR A 106 -8.77 0.48 16.22
CA THR A 106 -9.93 1.32 15.89
C THR A 106 -10.66 0.79 14.66
N HIS A 107 -9.93 0.41 13.61
CA HIS A 107 -10.50 -0.19 12.41
C HIS A 107 -11.05 -1.59 12.64
N LEU A 108 -10.40 -2.44 13.43
CA LEU A 108 -10.99 -3.73 13.83
C LEU A 108 -12.34 -3.52 14.52
N LEU A 109 -12.42 -2.63 15.51
CA LEU A 109 -13.69 -2.30 16.17
C LEU A 109 -14.72 -1.77 15.17
N LEU A 110 -14.31 -0.90 14.25
CA LEU A 110 -15.17 -0.39 13.18
C LEU A 110 -15.74 -1.53 12.33
N TYR A 111 -14.92 -2.47 11.85
CA TYR A 111 -15.37 -3.57 11.00
C TYR A 111 -16.29 -4.54 11.75
N PHE A 112 -15.97 -4.86 13.01
CA PHE A 112 -16.80 -5.75 13.83
C PHE A 112 -18.10 -5.11 14.30
N THR A 113 -18.21 -3.77 14.32
CA THR A 113 -19.43 -3.06 14.71
C THR A 113 -20.26 -2.55 13.53
N THR A 114 -19.69 -2.53 12.32
CA THR A 114 -20.39 -2.07 11.10
C THR A 114 -20.46 -3.14 10.02
N SER A 115 -19.33 -3.57 9.46
CA SER A 115 -19.22 -4.54 8.37
C SER A 115 -19.89 -5.88 8.70
N LEU A 116 -19.51 -6.50 9.81
CA LEU A 116 -20.04 -7.80 10.21
C LEU A 116 -21.55 -7.76 10.55
N PRO A 117 -22.05 -6.86 11.43
CA PRO A 117 -23.49 -6.77 11.70
C PRO A 117 -24.31 -6.44 10.44
N SER A 118 -23.80 -5.55 9.57
CA SER A 118 -24.46 -5.21 8.31
C SER A 118 -24.60 -6.43 7.39
N ALA A 119 -23.55 -7.27 7.29
CA ALA A 119 -23.62 -8.54 6.56
C ALA A 119 -24.67 -9.50 7.17
N LEU A 120 -24.65 -9.69 8.49
CA LEU A 120 -25.61 -10.57 9.18
C LEU A 120 -27.06 -10.12 8.95
N ILE A 121 -27.32 -8.82 9.05
CA ILE A 121 -28.65 -8.25 8.78
C ILE A 121 -29.06 -8.48 7.31
N LEU A 122 -28.15 -8.34 6.34
CA LEU A 122 -28.46 -8.62 4.93
C LEU A 122 -28.83 -10.10 4.69
N PHE A 123 -28.18 -11.02 5.38
CA PHE A 123 -28.51 -12.45 5.30
C PHE A 123 -29.81 -12.81 6.03
N HIS A 124 -30.21 -12.03 7.03
CA HIS A 124 -31.49 -12.19 7.71
C HIS A 124 -32.65 -11.54 6.93
N HIS A 125 -32.47 -10.30 6.47
CA HIS A 125 -33.47 -9.49 5.79
C HIS A 125 -32.82 -8.62 4.71
N PHE A 126 -32.80 -9.13 3.48
CA PHE A 126 -32.20 -8.42 2.36
C PHE A 126 -33.09 -7.28 1.83
N THR A 127 -32.50 -6.10 1.64
CA THR A 127 -33.05 -5.05 0.77
C THR A 127 -31.98 -4.56 -0.19
N TRP A 128 -32.37 -4.12 -1.38
CA TRP A 128 -31.43 -3.60 -2.38
C TRP A 128 -30.69 -2.35 -1.90
N VAL A 129 -31.39 -1.46 -1.19
CA VAL A 129 -30.79 -0.25 -0.63
C VAL A 129 -29.72 -0.60 0.39
N HIS A 130 -30.01 -1.49 1.35
CA HIS A 130 -29.02 -1.93 2.32
C HIS A 130 -27.87 -2.68 1.64
N GLY A 131 -28.14 -3.55 0.66
CA GLY A 131 -27.09 -4.25 -0.09
C GLY A 131 -26.12 -3.28 -0.77
N PHE A 132 -26.66 -2.26 -1.46
CA PHE A 132 -25.86 -1.23 -2.11
C PHE A 132 -25.06 -0.39 -1.10
N LEU A 133 -25.70 0.09 -0.03
CA LEU A 133 -25.02 0.88 1.00
C LEU A 133 -23.94 0.07 1.74
N HIS A 134 -24.18 -1.22 1.97
CA HIS A 134 -23.18 -2.14 2.51
C HIS A 134 -21.98 -2.22 1.58
N TRP A 135 -22.20 -2.45 0.28
CA TRP A 135 -21.11 -2.50 -0.68
C TRP A 135 -20.33 -1.19 -0.76
N VAL A 136 -20.99 -0.03 -0.80
CA VAL A 136 -20.33 1.29 -0.75
C VAL A 136 -19.46 1.44 0.50
N MET A 137 -19.96 1.01 1.66
CA MET A 137 -19.20 1.01 2.91
C MET A 137 -17.97 0.09 2.82
N GLN A 138 -18.10 -1.14 2.29
CA GLN A 138 -16.94 -2.02 2.07
C GLN A 138 -15.94 -1.40 1.10
N SER A 139 -16.40 -0.76 0.03
CA SER A 139 -15.54 -0.08 -0.95
C SER A 139 -14.77 1.09 -0.34
N TYR A 140 -15.33 1.77 0.66
CA TYR A 140 -14.59 2.76 1.43
C TYR A 140 -13.54 2.11 2.35
N TYR A 141 -13.86 0.97 2.98
CA TYR A 141 -12.96 0.28 3.91
C TYR A 141 -11.84 -0.52 3.25
N VAL A 142 -12.02 -0.98 2.00
CA VAL A 142 -11.16 -1.99 1.37
C VAL A 142 -9.69 -1.59 1.28
N GLY A 143 -9.40 -0.32 0.98
CA GLY A 143 -8.04 0.20 0.91
C GLY A 143 -7.34 0.10 2.26
N THR A 144 -7.90 0.76 3.27
CA THR A 144 -7.36 0.74 4.64
C THR A 144 -7.28 -0.67 5.20
N TYR A 145 -8.28 -1.52 5.01
CA TYR A 145 -8.19 -2.91 5.48
C TYR A 145 -7.09 -3.70 4.78
N THR A 146 -6.97 -3.59 3.46
CA THR A 146 -5.95 -4.32 2.69
C THR A 146 -4.55 -3.96 3.18
N LEU A 147 -4.29 -2.68 3.47
CA LEU A 147 -2.99 -2.28 3.98
C LEU A 147 -2.80 -2.57 5.49
N MET A 148 -3.88 -2.65 6.27
CA MET A 148 -3.79 -3.23 7.62
C MET A 148 -3.39 -4.71 7.55
N MET A 149 -3.97 -5.47 6.60
CA MET A 149 -3.62 -6.86 6.37
C MET A 149 -2.21 -7.02 5.81
N HIS A 150 -1.74 -6.08 4.99
CA HIS A 150 -0.34 -6.01 4.55
C HIS A 150 0.62 -5.91 5.74
N GLN A 151 0.34 -5.02 6.70
CA GLN A 151 1.11 -4.93 7.94
C GLN A 151 1.00 -6.23 8.77
N HIS A 152 -0.20 -6.79 8.89
CA HIS A 152 -0.44 -8.05 9.62
C HIS A 152 0.42 -9.20 9.09
N ILE A 153 0.42 -9.43 7.77
CA ILE A 153 1.12 -10.56 7.16
C ILE A 153 2.65 -10.41 7.17
N HIS A 154 3.16 -9.17 7.06
CA HIS A 154 4.59 -8.90 7.12
C HIS A 154 5.14 -8.95 8.54
N MET A 155 4.43 -8.37 9.50
CA MET A 155 4.88 -8.28 10.89
C MET A 155 4.49 -9.50 11.74
N GLY A 156 3.55 -10.31 11.28
CA GLY A 156 3.05 -11.50 11.97
C GLY A 156 2.05 -11.15 13.07
N GLY A 157 1.07 -10.30 12.74
CA GLY A 157 0.02 -9.86 13.66
C GLY A 157 0.12 -8.41 14.11
N ILE A 158 -1.03 -7.82 14.44
CA ILE A 158 -1.17 -6.40 14.84
C ILE A 158 -1.52 -6.23 16.33
N LEU A 159 -1.94 -7.30 17.02
CA LEU A 159 -2.23 -7.29 18.45
C LEU A 159 -1.12 -7.94 19.30
N LYS A 160 -1.06 -7.59 20.59
CA LYS A 160 -0.12 -8.23 21.53
C LYS A 160 -0.42 -9.72 21.64
N ARG A 161 0.60 -10.51 22.00
CA ARG A 161 0.53 -11.98 22.08
C ARG A 161 -0.60 -12.52 22.98
N ARG A 162 -1.01 -11.80 24.02
CA ARG A 162 -2.17 -12.19 24.85
C ARG A 162 -3.50 -12.26 24.08
N PHE A 163 -3.59 -11.56 22.95
CA PHE A 163 -4.73 -11.55 22.02
C PHE A 163 -4.48 -12.36 20.75
N GLN A 164 -3.43 -13.20 20.71
CA GLN A 164 -3.02 -13.93 19.49
C GLN A 164 -4.15 -14.75 18.86
N TRP A 165 -5.06 -15.30 19.67
CA TRP A 165 -6.18 -16.08 19.16
C TRP A 165 -7.13 -15.20 18.34
N PHE A 166 -7.48 -14.03 18.85
CA PHE A 166 -8.30 -13.09 18.09
C PHE A 166 -7.53 -12.56 16.88
N ASP A 167 -6.26 -12.20 17.04
CA ASP A 167 -5.38 -11.70 15.98
C ASP A 167 -5.22 -12.68 14.80
N GLN A 168 -5.22 -13.99 15.08
CA GLN A 168 -5.17 -15.03 14.06
C GLN A 168 -6.53 -15.34 13.43
N LEU A 169 -7.63 -15.15 14.17
CA LEU A 169 -8.97 -15.54 13.74
C LEU A 169 -9.73 -14.44 13.01
N PHE A 170 -9.50 -13.17 13.34
CA PHE A 170 -10.25 -12.07 12.72
C PHE A 170 -10.15 -12.04 11.17
N PRO A 171 -9.00 -12.38 10.53
CA PRO A 171 -8.92 -12.38 9.07
C PRO A 171 -9.86 -13.41 8.45
N TYR A 172 -10.10 -14.55 9.10
CA TYR A 172 -11.05 -15.55 8.58
C TYR A 172 -12.50 -15.06 8.51
N ILE A 173 -12.84 -14.03 9.27
CA ILE A 173 -14.15 -13.37 9.24
C ILE A 173 -14.12 -12.16 8.30
N THR A 174 -13.10 -11.32 8.43
CA THR A 174 -13.06 -10.00 7.78
C THR A 174 -12.45 -10.02 6.38
N ASP A 175 -11.56 -10.97 6.06
CA ASP A 175 -10.98 -11.10 4.70
C ASP A 175 -12.09 -11.26 3.65
N PRO A 176 -13.04 -12.22 3.77
CA PRO A 176 -14.06 -12.40 2.73
C PRO A 176 -15.01 -11.20 2.62
N LEU A 177 -15.32 -10.53 3.74
CA LEU A 177 -16.18 -9.33 3.75
C LEU A 177 -15.56 -8.17 2.95
N LEU A 178 -14.22 -8.14 2.88
CA LEU A 178 -13.46 -7.10 2.19
C LEU A 178 -12.78 -7.62 0.91
N GLY A 179 -13.27 -8.76 0.41
CA GLY A 179 -12.91 -9.31 -0.90
C GLY A 179 -11.64 -10.16 -0.93
N HIS A 180 -10.94 -10.32 0.19
CA HIS A 180 -9.79 -11.21 0.27
C HIS A 180 -10.25 -12.66 0.31
N THR A 181 -9.57 -13.52 -0.45
CA THR A 181 -9.64 -14.97 -0.26
C THR A 181 -8.70 -15.37 0.87
N TRP A 182 -9.11 -16.37 1.67
CA TRP A 182 -8.37 -16.74 2.89
C TRP A 182 -6.91 -17.06 2.58
N ASN A 183 -5.98 -16.43 3.30
CA ASN A 183 -4.53 -16.63 3.19
C ASN A 183 -3.90 -16.36 1.80
N SER A 184 -4.67 -16.12 0.74
CA SER A 184 -4.11 -15.95 -0.60
C SER A 184 -3.28 -14.70 -0.72
N TYR A 185 -3.67 -13.62 -0.04
CA TYR A 185 -2.86 -12.40 -0.02
C TYR A 185 -1.48 -12.63 0.60
N TYR A 186 -1.38 -13.45 1.66
CA TYR A 186 -0.09 -13.86 2.22
C TYR A 186 0.76 -14.64 1.22
N TYR A 187 0.18 -15.66 0.56
CA TYR A 187 0.93 -16.49 -0.38
C TYR A 187 1.34 -15.71 -1.63
N HIS A 188 0.45 -14.87 -2.15
CA HIS A 188 0.73 -14.04 -3.31
C HIS A 188 1.74 -12.94 -2.99
N HIS A 189 1.48 -12.12 -1.97
CA HIS A 189 2.31 -10.97 -1.67
C HIS A 189 3.65 -11.38 -1.06
N VAL A 190 3.63 -12.10 0.06
CA VAL A 190 4.85 -12.38 0.86
C VAL A 190 5.66 -13.54 0.30
N LYS A 191 4.99 -14.62 -0.16
CA LYS A 191 5.68 -15.84 -0.60
C LYS A 191 5.97 -15.90 -2.09
N HIS A 192 5.45 -14.97 -2.87
CA HIS A 192 5.62 -14.95 -4.31
C HIS A 192 6.12 -13.59 -4.81
N HIS A 193 5.33 -12.52 -4.74
CA HIS A 193 5.68 -11.20 -5.27
C HIS A 193 6.98 -10.65 -4.66
N HIS A 194 7.12 -10.66 -3.33
CA HIS A 194 8.37 -10.25 -2.65
C HIS A 194 9.58 -11.14 -2.96
N VAL A 195 9.34 -12.40 -3.34
CA VAL A 195 10.43 -13.34 -3.67
C VAL A 195 10.91 -13.14 -5.10
N GLU A 196 9.98 -12.86 -6.02
CA GLU A 196 10.27 -12.69 -7.44
C GLU A 196 10.53 -11.21 -7.82
N ALA A 197 10.20 -10.25 -6.94
CA ALA A 197 10.51 -8.82 -6.99
C ALA A 197 10.12 -8.14 -8.32
N ASN A 198 8.87 -8.33 -8.77
CA ASN A 198 8.39 -7.88 -10.08
C ASN A 198 9.20 -8.44 -11.28
N GLY A 199 10.06 -9.42 -11.04
CA GLY A 199 10.88 -10.07 -12.05
C GLY A 199 10.09 -11.04 -12.95
N PRO A 200 10.76 -11.71 -13.89
CA PRO A 200 10.11 -12.49 -14.95
C PRO A 200 9.26 -13.66 -14.48
N ASN A 201 9.45 -14.14 -13.26
CA ASN A 201 8.70 -15.26 -12.68
C ASN A 201 7.57 -14.79 -11.74
N ASP A 202 7.45 -13.49 -11.49
CA ASP A 202 6.34 -12.90 -10.76
C ASP A 202 5.08 -12.94 -11.64
N LEU A 203 4.02 -13.55 -11.12
CA LEU A 203 2.72 -13.69 -11.77
C LEU A 203 2.00 -12.35 -11.88
N SER A 204 2.39 -11.37 -11.07
CA SER A 204 2.00 -9.96 -11.13
C SER A 204 3.08 -9.07 -11.76
N SER A 205 4.04 -9.64 -12.50
CA SER A 205 5.06 -8.84 -13.19
C SER A 205 4.48 -7.95 -14.27
N THR A 206 4.94 -6.70 -14.31
CA THR A 206 4.59 -5.71 -15.35
C THR A 206 5.60 -5.67 -16.50
N ILE A 207 6.76 -6.34 -16.39
CA ILE A 207 7.92 -6.08 -17.26
C ILE A 207 7.70 -6.49 -18.73
N ARG A 208 6.88 -7.52 -18.98
CA ARG A 208 6.56 -8.02 -20.33
C ARG A 208 5.54 -7.18 -21.08
N TYR A 209 4.90 -6.25 -20.39
CA TYR A 209 3.84 -5.41 -20.92
C TYR A 209 4.37 -4.01 -21.22
N GLN A 210 3.75 -3.34 -22.21
CA GLN A 210 3.94 -1.91 -22.40
C GLN A 210 3.09 -1.17 -21.36
N ARG A 211 3.75 -0.52 -20.40
CA ARG A 211 3.11 -0.07 -19.15
C ARG A 211 2.26 1.21 -19.28
N ASP A 212 2.24 1.80 -20.48
CA ASP A 212 1.37 2.91 -20.89
C ASP A 212 0.39 2.52 -22.02
N GLU A 213 0.14 1.22 -22.21
CA GLU A 213 -0.86 0.71 -23.16
C GLU A 213 -2.03 0.03 -22.44
N LEU A 214 -3.23 0.46 -22.77
CA LEU A 214 -4.45 -0.04 -22.12
C LEU A 214 -4.74 -1.51 -22.45
N LEU A 215 -4.45 -1.94 -23.69
CA LEU A 215 -4.64 -3.34 -24.10
C LEU A 215 -3.71 -4.30 -23.35
N ASP A 216 -2.45 -3.90 -23.19
CA ASP A 216 -1.48 -4.69 -22.42
C ASP A 216 -1.87 -4.76 -20.94
N PHE A 217 -2.39 -3.67 -20.37
CA PHE A 217 -2.99 -3.70 -19.04
C PHE A 217 -4.18 -4.68 -18.96
N PHE A 218 -5.08 -4.69 -19.94
CA PHE A 218 -6.20 -5.63 -19.94
C PHE A 218 -5.75 -7.09 -20.03
N CYS A 219 -4.69 -7.40 -20.79
CA CYS A 219 -4.09 -8.74 -20.81
C CYS A 219 -3.53 -9.13 -19.44
N TYR A 220 -2.74 -8.23 -18.84
CA TYR A 220 -2.20 -8.38 -17.49
C TYR A 220 -3.30 -8.60 -16.44
N PHE A 221 -4.28 -7.70 -16.41
CA PHE A 221 -5.41 -7.72 -15.49
C PHE A 221 -6.23 -9.00 -15.65
N SER A 222 -6.63 -9.35 -16.88
CA SER A 222 -7.52 -10.50 -17.11
C SER A 222 -6.85 -11.81 -16.70
N ARG A 223 -5.55 -11.97 -16.99
CA ARG A 223 -4.78 -13.14 -16.55
C ARG A 223 -4.82 -13.27 -15.03
N PHE A 224 -4.49 -12.22 -14.29
CA PHE A 224 -4.55 -12.27 -12.83
C PHE A 224 -5.97 -12.53 -12.33
N PHE A 225 -6.94 -11.76 -12.82
CA PHE A 225 -8.32 -11.78 -12.35
C PHE A 225 -8.97 -13.15 -12.45
N PHE A 226 -8.74 -13.86 -13.55
CA PHE A 226 -9.36 -15.16 -13.83
C PHE A 226 -8.48 -16.36 -13.48
N CYS A 227 -7.16 -16.25 -13.59
CA CYS A 227 -6.26 -17.43 -13.53
C CYS A 227 -5.42 -17.51 -12.25
N ILE A 228 -5.33 -16.47 -11.43
CA ILE A 228 -4.37 -16.45 -10.30
C ILE A 228 -4.59 -17.59 -9.29
N TRP A 229 -5.85 -17.95 -9.03
CA TRP A 229 -6.22 -19.01 -8.10
C TRP A 229 -5.66 -20.38 -8.50
N TRP A 230 -5.33 -20.57 -9.78
CA TRP A 230 -4.69 -21.77 -10.33
C TRP A 230 -3.19 -21.56 -10.61
N GLU A 231 -2.80 -20.40 -11.16
CA GLU A 231 -1.40 -20.12 -11.51
C GLU A 231 -0.48 -20.05 -10.29
N LEU A 232 -0.95 -19.49 -9.17
CA LEU A 232 -0.14 -19.34 -7.95
C LEU A 232 0.21 -20.69 -7.30
N PRO A 233 -0.73 -21.64 -7.08
CA PRO A 233 -0.38 -22.99 -6.67
C PRO A 233 0.58 -23.70 -7.63
N LEU A 234 0.36 -23.56 -8.94
CA LEU A 234 1.21 -24.19 -9.96
C LEU A 234 2.62 -23.62 -9.97
N HIS A 235 2.77 -22.31 -9.77
CA HIS A 235 4.07 -21.67 -9.57
C HIS A 235 4.82 -22.29 -8.39
N PHE A 236 4.19 -22.43 -7.23
CA PHE A 236 4.83 -23.06 -6.08
C PHE A 236 5.19 -24.52 -6.33
N LEU A 237 4.34 -25.27 -7.03
CA LEU A 237 4.63 -26.65 -7.41
C LEU A 237 5.85 -26.75 -8.33
N ARG A 238 5.94 -25.89 -9.34
CA ARG A 238 7.09 -25.81 -10.27
C ARG A 238 8.40 -25.46 -9.56
N LYS A 239 8.34 -24.65 -8.49
CA LYS A 239 9.49 -24.31 -7.63
C LYS A 239 9.77 -25.36 -6.55
N GLY A 240 9.08 -26.50 -6.56
CA GLY A 240 9.26 -27.60 -5.60
C GLY A 240 8.63 -27.38 -4.22
N ASN A 241 7.88 -26.28 -4.02
CA ASN A 241 7.24 -25.97 -2.74
C ASN A 241 5.82 -26.52 -2.66
N ILE A 242 5.71 -27.84 -2.53
CA ILE A 242 4.44 -28.57 -2.47
C ILE A 242 3.55 -28.08 -1.31
N ARG A 243 4.15 -27.71 -0.17
CA ARG A 243 3.41 -27.22 0.99
C ARG A 243 2.66 -25.91 0.69
N PHE A 244 3.31 -24.95 0.02
CA PHE A 244 2.65 -23.69 -0.35
C PHE A 244 1.64 -23.90 -1.46
N ALA A 245 1.95 -24.76 -2.45
CA ALA A 245 1.02 -25.12 -3.52
C ALA A 245 -0.30 -25.67 -2.96
N LEU A 246 -0.22 -26.68 -2.07
CA LEU A 246 -1.40 -27.29 -1.46
C LEU A 246 -2.18 -26.29 -0.60
N LYS A 247 -1.51 -25.51 0.26
CA LYS A 247 -2.21 -24.55 1.12
C LYS A 247 -2.92 -23.47 0.31
N CYS A 248 -2.26 -22.87 -0.68
CA CYS A 248 -2.87 -21.86 -1.53
C CYS A 248 -4.07 -22.41 -2.31
N CYS A 249 -3.93 -23.60 -2.91
CA CYS A 249 -5.02 -24.26 -3.64
C CYS A 249 -6.21 -24.57 -2.73
N ILE A 250 -5.98 -25.17 -1.56
CA ILE A 250 -7.04 -25.50 -0.60
C ILE A 250 -7.78 -24.23 -0.15
N TRP A 251 -7.07 -23.17 0.22
CA TRP A 251 -7.74 -21.97 0.71
C TRP A 251 -8.55 -21.24 -0.36
N GLU A 252 -8.05 -21.16 -1.60
CA GLU A 252 -8.81 -20.62 -2.74
C GLU A 252 -10.08 -21.45 -2.99
N LEU A 253 -9.95 -22.78 -3.08
CA LEU A 253 -11.10 -23.66 -3.34
C LEU A 253 -12.12 -23.63 -2.19
N LEU A 254 -11.66 -23.58 -0.94
CA LEU A 254 -12.55 -23.44 0.22
C LEU A 254 -13.30 -22.11 0.20
N ASN A 255 -12.64 -21.01 -0.20
CA ASN A 255 -13.30 -19.71 -0.31
C ASN A 255 -14.37 -19.72 -1.42
N TYR A 256 -14.06 -20.27 -2.59
CA TYR A 256 -15.06 -20.40 -3.67
C TYR A 256 -16.20 -21.33 -3.31
N ALA A 257 -15.91 -22.46 -2.66
CA ALA A 257 -16.93 -23.37 -2.15
C ALA A 257 -17.83 -22.65 -1.12
N PHE A 258 -17.25 -21.87 -0.21
CA PHE A 258 -18.00 -21.06 0.75
C PHE A 258 -18.95 -20.07 0.07
N VAL A 259 -18.45 -19.26 -0.87
CA VAL A 259 -19.27 -18.30 -1.62
C VAL A 259 -20.36 -19.02 -2.43
N PHE A 260 -20.02 -20.11 -3.11
CA PHE A 260 -20.97 -20.91 -3.89
C PHE A 260 -22.08 -21.52 -3.02
N LEU A 261 -21.73 -22.09 -1.87
CA LEU A 261 -22.70 -22.69 -0.96
C LEU A 261 -23.65 -21.64 -0.38
N LEU A 262 -23.14 -20.47 0.02
CA LEU A 262 -23.99 -19.35 0.45
C LEU A 262 -24.93 -18.89 -0.65
N TRP A 263 -24.42 -18.73 -1.88
CA TRP A 263 -25.22 -18.35 -3.04
C TRP A 263 -26.36 -19.34 -3.30
N LYS A 264 -26.04 -20.64 -3.27
CA LYS A 264 -26.97 -21.71 -3.63
C LYS A 264 -27.99 -22.03 -2.54
N HIS A 265 -27.58 -22.01 -1.27
CA HIS A 265 -28.36 -22.55 -0.17
C HIS A 265 -28.85 -21.52 0.86
N VAL A 266 -28.26 -20.32 0.91
CA VAL A 266 -28.63 -19.28 1.89
C VAL A 266 -29.32 -18.10 1.22
N GLY A 267 -28.69 -17.50 0.21
CA GLY A 267 -29.30 -16.41 -0.54
C GLY A 267 -28.33 -15.69 -1.47
N TRP A 268 -28.56 -15.79 -2.77
CA TRP A 268 -27.71 -15.16 -3.77
C TRP A 268 -27.61 -13.63 -3.66
N LYS A 269 -28.71 -12.96 -3.28
CA LYS A 269 -28.75 -11.49 -3.16
C LYS A 269 -27.77 -10.96 -2.09
N PRO A 270 -27.83 -11.40 -0.81
CA PRO A 270 -26.83 -10.97 0.17
C PRO A 270 -25.43 -11.47 -0.18
N THR A 271 -25.26 -12.69 -0.71
CA THR A 271 -23.94 -13.19 -1.14
C THR A 271 -23.29 -12.31 -2.21
N LEU A 272 -24.08 -11.78 -3.16
CA LEU A 272 -23.59 -10.86 -4.18
C LEU A 272 -22.94 -9.62 -3.57
N PHE A 273 -23.64 -8.92 -2.67
CA PHE A 273 -23.17 -7.64 -2.11
C PHE A 273 -22.14 -7.81 -1.00
N VAL A 274 -22.21 -8.88 -0.22
CA VAL A 274 -21.34 -9.10 0.95
C VAL A 274 -20.01 -9.75 0.57
N PHE A 275 -19.98 -10.61 -0.46
CA PHE A 275 -18.78 -11.40 -0.77
C PHE A 275 -18.33 -11.28 -2.22
N LEU A 276 -19.25 -11.46 -3.19
CA LEU A 276 -18.85 -11.53 -4.60
C LEU A 276 -18.39 -10.18 -5.15
N LEU A 277 -19.16 -9.10 -4.93
CA LEU A 277 -18.77 -7.76 -5.39
C LEU A 277 -17.48 -7.27 -4.70
N PRO A 278 -17.30 -7.39 -3.36
CA PRO A 278 -16.02 -7.10 -2.72
C PRO A 278 -14.84 -7.89 -3.32
N LEU A 279 -15.00 -9.19 -3.55
CA LEU A 279 -13.95 -10.04 -4.15
C LEU A 279 -13.52 -9.55 -5.54
N LEU A 280 -14.49 -9.29 -6.42
CA LEU A 280 -14.21 -8.80 -7.76
C LEU A 280 -13.58 -7.40 -7.72
N GLN A 281 -14.10 -6.51 -6.86
CA GLN A 281 -13.58 -5.16 -6.70
C GLN A 281 -12.14 -5.15 -6.19
N LEU A 282 -11.83 -5.95 -5.15
CA LEU A 282 -10.48 -6.02 -4.61
C LEU A 282 -9.48 -6.46 -5.67
N ARG A 283 -9.81 -7.48 -6.48
CA ARG A 283 -8.92 -7.93 -7.56
C ARG A 283 -8.63 -6.82 -8.58
N VAL A 284 -9.62 -6.01 -8.92
CA VAL A 284 -9.40 -4.82 -9.77
C VAL A 284 -8.46 -3.85 -9.08
N GLY A 285 -8.74 -3.49 -7.82
CA GLY A 285 -7.92 -2.55 -7.05
C GLY A 285 -6.46 -2.97 -6.92
N LEU A 286 -6.21 -4.24 -6.56
CA LEU A 286 -4.85 -4.78 -6.43
C LEU A 286 -4.08 -4.72 -7.75
N MET A 287 -4.73 -5.00 -8.88
CA MET A 287 -4.04 -5.01 -10.18
C MET A 287 -3.80 -3.61 -10.74
N VAL A 288 -4.72 -2.68 -10.54
CA VAL A 288 -4.50 -1.27 -10.87
C VAL A 288 -3.39 -0.69 -9.98
N GLY A 289 -3.41 -0.98 -8.68
CA GLY A 289 -2.38 -0.56 -7.73
C GLY A 289 -0.99 -1.09 -8.08
N ASN A 290 -0.85 -2.41 -8.28
CA ASN A 290 0.42 -3.04 -8.65
C ASN A 290 0.96 -2.49 -9.97
N TRP A 291 0.08 -2.25 -10.96
CA TRP A 291 0.48 -1.65 -12.22
C TRP A 291 1.10 -0.26 -12.02
N GLY A 292 0.46 0.61 -11.22
CA GLY A 292 0.99 1.92 -10.89
C GLY A 292 2.31 1.86 -10.09
N GLN A 293 2.39 0.96 -9.11
CA GLN A 293 3.59 0.73 -8.27
C GLN A 293 4.82 0.31 -9.09
N HIS A 294 4.61 -0.49 -10.14
CA HIS A 294 5.65 -1.08 -10.97
C HIS A 294 5.57 -0.64 -12.45
N ALA A 295 5.06 0.57 -12.72
CA ALA A 295 4.94 1.10 -14.08
C ALA A 295 6.30 1.53 -14.67
N PHE A 296 7.17 2.10 -13.83
CA PHE A 296 8.43 2.71 -14.24
C PHE A 296 9.62 1.84 -13.83
N VAL A 297 9.86 0.78 -14.60
CA VAL A 297 10.99 -0.14 -14.38
C VAL A 297 12.18 0.33 -15.21
N ASP A 298 13.32 0.56 -14.57
CA ASP A 298 14.55 0.99 -15.23
C ASP A 298 15.04 -0.04 -16.24
N GLU A 299 15.38 0.43 -17.44
CA GLU A 299 15.83 -0.45 -18.51
C GLU A 299 17.25 -0.98 -18.32
N ASN A 300 18.08 -0.37 -17.47
CA ASN A 300 19.49 -0.75 -17.31
C ASN A 300 19.67 -1.69 -16.12
N ASP A 301 19.05 -1.37 -14.98
CA ASP A 301 19.09 -2.19 -13.78
C ASP A 301 17.66 -2.44 -13.23
N PRO A 302 16.89 -3.32 -13.89
CA PRO A 302 15.51 -3.61 -13.52
C PRO A 302 15.35 -4.51 -12.29
N ASN A 303 16.46 -5.06 -11.76
CA ASN A 303 16.47 -5.93 -10.58
C ASN A 303 16.63 -5.16 -9.26
N SER A 304 17.08 -3.92 -9.31
CA SER A 304 17.21 -3.08 -8.12
C SER A 304 15.83 -2.61 -7.66
N ASP A 305 15.51 -2.83 -6.38
CA ASP A 305 14.26 -2.36 -5.77
C ASP A 305 14.09 -0.83 -5.87
N PHE A 306 15.20 -0.07 -5.91
CA PHE A 306 15.17 1.37 -6.13
C PHE A 306 14.66 1.77 -7.52
N ARG A 307 14.79 0.85 -8.48
CA ARG A 307 14.60 1.09 -9.91
C ARG A 307 13.44 0.29 -10.52
N SER A 308 12.91 -0.68 -9.78
CA SER A 308 11.74 -1.48 -10.16
C SER A 308 10.46 -1.02 -9.45
N SER A 309 10.56 -0.12 -8.47
CA SER A 309 9.46 0.45 -7.69
C SER A 309 9.58 1.97 -7.59
N ILE A 310 8.53 2.63 -7.10
CA ILE A 310 8.50 4.09 -6.91
C ILE A 310 8.05 4.46 -5.50
N THR A 311 8.38 5.67 -5.07
CA THR A 311 7.87 6.26 -3.82
C THR A 311 6.91 7.39 -4.10
N LEU A 312 5.78 7.44 -3.39
CA LEU A 312 4.83 8.53 -3.37
C LEU A 312 4.87 9.22 -2.00
N ILE A 313 5.17 10.50 -1.99
CA ILE A 313 5.07 11.37 -0.82
C ILE A 313 3.94 12.38 -1.05
N ASP A 314 3.46 13.05 -0.01
CA ASP A 314 2.46 14.13 -0.18
C ASP A 314 1.20 13.62 -0.93
N VAL A 315 0.69 12.47 -0.49
CA VAL A 315 -0.51 11.84 -1.07
C VAL A 315 -1.46 11.38 0.02
N ALA A 316 -2.76 11.58 -0.20
CA ALA A 316 -3.80 11.20 0.75
C ALA A 316 -3.76 9.70 1.11
N SER A 317 -3.33 8.83 0.19
CA SER A 317 -3.20 7.40 0.44
C SER A 317 -2.19 7.07 1.55
N ASN A 318 -1.13 7.86 1.76
CA ASN A 318 -0.21 7.62 2.90
C ASN A 318 -0.95 7.68 4.23
N ARG A 319 -1.94 8.57 4.34
CA ARG A 319 -2.81 8.67 5.51
C ARG A 319 -3.78 7.49 5.64
N PHE A 320 -4.48 7.12 4.56
CA PHE A 320 -5.53 6.09 4.62
C PHE A 320 -5.02 4.65 4.51
N CYS A 321 -3.82 4.46 3.98
CA CYS A 321 -3.25 3.18 3.60
C CYS A 321 -1.88 2.94 4.27
N TYR A 322 -1.67 3.49 5.47
CA TYR A 322 -0.48 3.24 6.29
C TYR A 322 0.84 3.43 5.53
N ASN A 323 1.06 4.63 4.96
CA ASN A 323 2.29 4.99 4.25
C ASN A 323 2.69 4.03 3.10
N ASP A 324 1.73 3.36 2.46
CA ASP A 324 1.98 2.48 1.30
C ASP A 324 2.60 3.20 0.08
N GLY A 325 2.50 4.54 0.03
CA GLY A 325 3.25 5.35 -0.94
C GLY A 325 4.77 5.14 -0.86
N TYR A 326 5.33 4.75 0.30
CA TYR A 326 6.75 4.44 0.43
C TYR A 326 7.11 3.02 -0.06
N HIS A 327 6.64 2.64 -1.25
CA HIS A 327 6.73 1.26 -1.76
C HIS A 327 8.18 0.81 -2.02
N THR A 328 9.07 1.70 -2.48
CA THR A 328 10.51 1.40 -2.53
C THR A 328 11.08 1.04 -1.16
N SER A 329 10.74 1.81 -0.13
CA SER A 329 11.15 1.53 1.25
C SER A 329 10.58 0.19 1.74
N HIS A 330 9.38 -0.17 1.29
CA HIS A 330 8.75 -1.44 1.59
C HIS A 330 9.48 -2.64 0.95
N HIS A 331 9.78 -2.59 -0.36
CA HIS A 331 10.52 -3.66 -1.03
C HIS A 331 11.91 -3.89 -0.42
N LEU A 332 12.63 -2.82 -0.09
CA LEU A 332 13.95 -2.92 0.54
C LEU A 332 13.90 -3.60 1.93
N HIS A 333 12.85 -3.33 2.71
CA HIS A 333 12.67 -3.93 4.03
C HIS A 333 11.19 -4.22 4.32
N PRO A 334 10.67 -5.39 3.87
CA PRO A 334 9.23 -5.68 3.92
C PRO A 334 8.63 -5.74 5.33
N ARG A 335 9.46 -5.96 6.35
CA ARG A 335 9.07 -6.03 7.76
C ARG A 335 9.16 -4.69 8.49
N ARG A 336 9.53 -3.60 7.80
CA ARG A 336 9.59 -2.25 8.39
C ARG A 336 8.18 -1.82 8.78
N HIS A 337 8.05 -1.21 9.95
CA HIS A 337 6.77 -0.65 10.38
C HIS A 337 6.40 0.55 9.52
N TRP A 338 5.12 0.69 9.20
CA TRP A 338 4.66 1.70 8.27
C TRP A 338 5.05 3.15 8.66
N ARG A 339 5.14 3.45 9.96
CA ARG A 339 5.53 4.79 10.43
C ARG A 339 7.02 5.08 10.35
N ASP A 340 7.84 4.07 10.09
CA ASP A 340 9.28 4.22 9.97
C ASP A 340 9.72 4.45 8.51
N HIS A 341 8.84 4.28 7.52
CA HIS A 341 9.16 4.55 6.12
C HIS A 341 9.60 6.00 5.86
N PRO A 342 8.93 7.05 6.40
CA PRO A 342 9.38 8.43 6.24
C PRO A 342 10.79 8.68 6.78
N ILE A 343 11.11 8.09 7.94
CA ILE A 343 12.43 8.20 8.58
C ILE A 343 13.49 7.51 7.73
N ALA A 344 13.19 6.30 7.25
CA ALA A 344 14.09 5.54 6.40
C ALA A 344 14.37 6.29 5.09
N PHE A 345 13.34 6.87 4.48
CA PHE A 345 13.47 7.66 3.25
C PHE A 345 14.41 8.86 3.45
N LEU A 346 14.25 9.65 4.52
CA LEU A 346 15.14 10.80 4.78
C LEU A 346 16.59 10.38 5.04
N ARG A 347 16.80 9.25 5.73
CA ARG A 347 18.15 8.70 5.99
C ARG A 347 18.81 8.19 4.71
N ASP A 348 18.04 7.52 3.85
CA ASP A 348 18.54 6.91 2.62
C ASP A 348 18.46 7.85 1.41
N LYS A 349 18.09 9.13 1.57
CA LYS A 349 17.90 10.08 0.47
C LYS A 349 19.09 10.15 -0.49
N ASP A 350 20.31 10.19 0.04
CA ASP A 350 21.53 10.20 -0.78
C ASP A 350 21.65 8.91 -1.62
N ARG A 351 21.20 7.76 -1.08
CA ARG A 351 21.15 6.49 -1.80
C ARG A 351 20.02 6.46 -2.83
N TYR A 352 18.83 6.98 -2.52
CA TYR A 352 17.75 7.17 -3.51
C TYR A 352 18.25 7.96 -4.73
N SER A 353 19.01 9.03 -4.47
CA SER A 353 19.64 9.84 -5.51
C SER A 353 20.69 9.06 -6.30
N ALA A 354 21.58 8.30 -5.63
CA ALA A 354 22.64 7.54 -6.29
C ALA A 354 22.12 6.34 -7.11
N GLU A 355 21.01 5.76 -6.67
CA GLU A 355 20.36 4.60 -7.32
C GLU A 355 19.32 5.01 -8.37
N HIS A 356 19.17 6.31 -8.64
CA HIS A 356 18.20 6.87 -9.59
C HIS A 356 16.75 6.47 -9.31
N ALA A 357 16.39 6.40 -8.02
CA ALA A 357 15.03 6.10 -7.59
C ALA A 357 14.05 7.19 -8.04
N LEU A 358 12.79 6.81 -8.24
CA LEU A 358 11.73 7.74 -8.61
C LEU A 358 10.85 8.05 -7.41
N VAL A 359 10.67 9.34 -7.14
CA VAL A 359 9.81 9.85 -6.08
C VAL A 359 8.82 10.82 -6.68
N PHE A 360 7.53 10.61 -6.43
CA PHE A 360 6.46 11.46 -6.90
C PHE A 360 5.73 12.11 -5.73
N ARG A 361 5.09 13.24 -6.01
CA ARG A 361 4.21 13.96 -5.10
C ARG A 361 2.87 14.28 -5.77
N ASN A 362 1.82 14.46 -4.97
CA ASN A 362 0.49 14.86 -5.46
C ASN A 362 -0.12 13.93 -6.53
N ILE A 363 0.30 12.67 -6.58
CA ILE A 363 -0.24 11.67 -7.51
C ILE A 363 -0.20 10.28 -6.90
N ASP A 364 -1.36 9.61 -6.86
CA ASP A 364 -1.50 8.25 -6.35
C ASP A 364 -1.23 7.17 -7.41
N TYR A 365 -0.96 5.91 -7.04
CA TYR A 365 -0.73 4.80 -7.97
C TYR A 365 -1.88 4.60 -8.98
N ILE A 366 -3.13 4.75 -8.53
CA ILE A 366 -4.29 4.65 -9.43
C ILE A 366 -4.26 5.80 -10.45
N MET A 367 -3.92 7.01 -10.00
CA MET A 367 -3.83 8.18 -10.88
C MET A 367 -2.64 8.08 -11.85
N ILE A 368 -1.49 7.56 -11.40
CA ILE A 368 -0.35 7.21 -12.28
C ILE A 368 -0.84 6.29 -13.40
N THR A 369 -1.56 5.22 -13.06
CA THR A 369 -2.10 4.28 -14.04
C THR A 369 -3.02 4.97 -15.07
N VAL A 370 -3.91 5.85 -14.60
CA VAL A 370 -4.78 6.64 -15.50
C VAL A 370 -3.98 7.57 -16.41
N MET A 371 -2.97 8.27 -15.88
CA MET A 371 -2.14 9.20 -16.66
C MET A 371 -1.28 8.47 -17.69
N LEU A 372 -0.81 7.25 -17.37
CA LEU A 372 -0.11 6.38 -18.31
C LEU A 372 -1.00 5.97 -19.48
N PHE A 373 -2.27 5.58 -19.24
CA PHE A 373 -3.19 5.26 -20.34
C PHE A 373 -3.52 6.47 -21.22
N ARG A 374 -3.49 7.68 -20.64
CA ARG A 374 -3.62 8.95 -21.38
C ARG A 374 -2.32 9.37 -22.05
N LYS A 375 -1.20 8.69 -21.78
CA LYS A 375 0.16 9.05 -22.17
C LYS A 375 0.55 10.47 -21.77
N ASP A 376 0.00 10.97 -20.66
CA ASP A 376 0.25 12.32 -20.16
C ASP A 376 1.54 12.36 -19.33
N TYR A 377 2.66 12.13 -20.00
CA TYR A 377 3.99 12.15 -19.38
C TYR A 377 4.39 13.54 -18.88
N LYS A 378 3.79 14.61 -19.41
CA LYS A 378 4.03 15.97 -18.93
C LYS A 378 3.42 16.16 -17.55
N TYR A 379 2.20 15.67 -17.31
CA TYR A 379 1.61 15.66 -15.97
C TYR A 379 2.45 14.82 -14.99
N LEU A 380 2.85 13.61 -15.40
CA LEU A 380 3.71 12.74 -14.58
C LEU A 380 5.06 13.41 -14.24
N ALA A 381 5.67 14.09 -15.21
CA ALA A 381 6.92 14.82 -14.99
C ALA A 381 6.78 15.97 -13.98
N LYS A 382 5.65 16.69 -13.99
CA LYS A 382 5.37 17.74 -12.98
C LYS A 382 5.23 17.18 -11.56
N CYS A 383 4.77 15.94 -11.43
CA CYS A 383 4.63 15.26 -10.14
C CYS A 383 5.94 14.64 -9.64
N LEU A 384 6.98 14.51 -10.47
CA LEU A 384 8.25 13.95 -10.05
C LEU A 384 8.98 14.95 -9.14
N VAL A 385 9.57 14.45 -8.06
CA VAL A 385 10.49 15.20 -7.19
C VAL A 385 11.92 14.92 -7.67
N PRO A 386 12.59 15.85 -8.37
CA PRO A 386 13.89 15.57 -8.96
C PRO A 386 14.97 15.34 -7.88
N MET A 387 15.78 14.30 -8.06
CA MET A 387 16.93 14.00 -7.20
C MET A 387 18.19 13.71 -8.02
N GLY A 388 19.36 14.07 -7.48
CA GLY A 388 20.64 13.85 -8.15
C GLY A 388 20.72 14.49 -9.52
N GLU A 389 21.04 13.68 -10.53
CA GLU A 389 21.13 14.10 -11.94
C GLU A 389 19.80 14.60 -12.49
N GLN A 390 18.66 14.14 -11.95
CA GLN A 390 17.33 14.55 -12.40
C GLN A 390 17.08 16.04 -12.18
N ILE A 391 17.78 16.68 -11.23
CA ILE A 391 17.53 18.08 -10.87
C ILE A 391 18.00 19.03 -12.00
N GLY A 392 18.91 18.60 -12.86
CA GLY A 392 19.33 19.38 -14.03
C GLY A 392 18.42 19.20 -15.25
N MET A 393 17.46 18.27 -15.19
CA MET A 393 16.61 17.92 -16.34
C MET A 393 15.44 18.89 -16.48
N SER A 394 15.15 19.28 -17.71
CA SER A 394 13.91 19.93 -18.09
C SER A 394 12.70 19.00 -17.95
N LEU A 395 11.50 19.58 -17.90
CA LEU A 395 10.26 18.80 -17.84
C LEU A 395 10.10 17.81 -19.01
N ASP A 396 10.52 18.20 -20.22
CA ASP A 396 10.43 17.32 -21.39
C ASP A 396 11.46 16.18 -21.33
N GLU A 397 12.66 16.42 -20.78
CA GLU A 397 13.65 15.36 -20.52
C GLU A 397 13.15 14.37 -19.47
N ILE A 398 12.51 14.86 -18.39
CA ILE A 398 11.89 14.01 -17.38
C ILE A 398 10.75 13.18 -18.00
N ALA A 399 9.88 13.80 -18.78
CA ALA A 399 8.78 13.11 -19.46
C ALA A 399 9.31 11.99 -20.39
N CYS A 400 10.38 12.26 -21.15
CA CYS A 400 11.04 11.28 -22.00
C CYS A 400 11.66 10.13 -21.19
N MET A 401 12.33 10.44 -20.08
CA MET A 401 12.87 9.42 -19.16
C MET A 401 11.77 8.52 -18.61
N LEU A 402 10.66 9.10 -18.14
CA LEU A 402 9.52 8.33 -17.63
C LEU A 402 8.91 7.44 -18.71
N GLN A 403 8.75 7.95 -19.93
CA GLN A 403 8.27 7.15 -21.07
C GLN A 403 9.21 5.99 -21.43
N LYS A 404 10.52 6.20 -21.34
CA LYS A 404 11.49 5.12 -21.57
C LYS A 404 11.31 3.97 -20.57
N LYS A 405 11.07 4.28 -19.30
CA LYS A 405 10.88 3.30 -18.22
C LYS A 405 9.56 2.51 -18.29
N THR A 406 8.60 2.90 -19.13
CA THR A 406 7.36 2.13 -19.34
C THR A 406 7.48 1.08 -20.45
N ARG A 407 8.63 1.02 -21.15
CA ARG A 407 8.83 0.13 -22.30
C ARG A 407 8.87 -1.34 -21.90
N ARG A 408 8.11 -2.17 -22.60
CA ARG A 408 8.15 -3.63 -22.43
C ARG A 408 9.57 -4.16 -22.61
N PHE A 409 9.96 -5.14 -21.81
CA PHE A 409 11.22 -5.86 -21.99
C PHE A 409 11.02 -6.98 -23.02
N SER A 410 11.97 -7.11 -23.96
CA SER A 410 12.00 -8.28 -24.83
C SER A 410 12.42 -9.54 -24.05
N GLU A 411 12.16 -10.73 -24.58
CA GLU A 411 12.66 -11.96 -23.94
C GLU A 411 14.20 -12.01 -23.90
N ASP A 412 14.87 -11.39 -24.87
CA ASP A 412 16.33 -11.24 -24.86
C ASP A 412 16.82 -10.26 -23.78
N ASP A 413 16.10 -9.15 -23.56
CA ASP A 413 16.36 -8.26 -22.42
C ASP A 413 16.20 -9.00 -21.10
N ILE A 414 15.13 -9.79 -20.97
CA ILE A 414 14.83 -10.56 -19.77
C ILE A 414 15.96 -11.56 -19.49
N ARG A 415 16.37 -12.34 -20.50
CA ARG A 415 17.47 -13.30 -20.36
C ARG A 415 18.77 -12.62 -19.97
N ARG A 416 19.10 -11.48 -20.58
CA ARG A 416 20.34 -10.75 -20.29
C ARG A 416 20.38 -10.08 -18.93
N LYS A 417 19.25 -9.49 -18.49
CA LYS A 417 19.20 -8.63 -17.29
C LYS A 417 18.79 -9.39 -16.03
N PHE A 418 17.95 -10.43 -16.17
CA PHE A 418 17.44 -11.23 -15.06
C PHE A 418 17.97 -12.66 -15.04
N GLY A 419 18.49 -13.15 -16.17
CA GLY A 419 19.19 -14.42 -16.19
C GLY A 419 20.40 -14.33 -15.28
N LYS A 420 20.51 -15.27 -14.34
CA LYS A 420 21.81 -15.55 -13.74
C LYS A 420 22.72 -15.91 -14.92
N LEU A 421 23.83 -15.21 -15.08
CA LEU A 421 24.98 -15.78 -15.80
C LEU A 421 25.19 -17.15 -15.17
N GLU A 422 24.89 -18.21 -15.91
CA GLU A 422 24.98 -19.60 -15.43
C GLU A 422 26.36 -19.91 -14.84
#